data_AF-A0A2S5TJG5-F1
#
_entry.id   AF-A0A2S5TJG5-F1
#
_cell.length_a   1.000
_cell.length_b   1.000
_cell.length_c   1.000
_cell.angle_alpha   90.00
_cell.angle_beta   90.00
_cell.angle_gamma   90.00
#
_symmetry.space_group_name_H-M   'P 1'
#
loop_
_entity.id
_entity.type
_entity.pdbx_description
1 polymer ?
#
loop_
_entity_poly.entity_id
_entity_poly.type
_entity_poly.pdbx_seq_one_letter_code
_entity_poly.pdbx_strand_id
1 'polypeptide(L)' 'MPDGHLVLHCGPSRRRKLKAWVLLRLRYGFQAARGDEGRLLVWGEIRLRVRQGRALVLVSDSDAGDVLLRGLCGEL' A
#
# COMPACT_ATOMS: atom_id res chain seq x y z
N MET A 1 20.83 6.87 -5.86
CA MET A 1 21.27 5.74 -5.01
C MET A 1 20.03 4.89 -4.69
N PRO A 2 20.06 3.55 -4.79
CA PRO A 2 18.87 2.70 -4.93
C PRO A 2 18.37 2.08 -3.62
N ASP A 3 18.53 2.77 -2.49
CA ASP A 3 18.36 2.20 -1.14
C ASP A 3 17.13 2.79 -0.42
N GLY A 4 16.25 1.93 0.12
CA GLY A 4 15.26 2.33 1.13
C GLY A 4 13.78 2.34 0.71
N HIS A 5 13.31 1.36 -0.05
CA HIS A 5 11.90 1.28 -0.44
C HIS A 5 11.29 -0.05 0.02
N LEU A 6 10.36 0.01 0.98
CA LEU A 6 9.65 -1.17 1.48
C LEU A 6 8.57 -1.62 0.50
N VAL A 7 8.44 -2.95 0.37
CA VAL A 7 7.39 -3.57 -0.44
C VAL A 7 6.50 -4.44 0.45
N LEU A 8 5.19 -4.20 0.43
CA LEU A 8 4.20 -5.03 1.09
C LEU A 8 3.44 -5.90 0.09
N HIS A 9 3.58 -7.22 0.24
CA HIS A 9 2.87 -8.21 -0.57
C HIS A 9 1.64 -8.73 0.16
N CYS A 10 0.48 -8.20 -0.19
CA CYS A 10 -0.81 -8.74 0.22
C CYS A 10 -1.16 -9.88 -0.75
N GLY A 11 -0.85 -11.13 -0.36
CA GLY A 11 -1.03 -12.36 -1.16
C GLY A 11 -2.42 -12.54 -1.81
N PRO A 12 -2.68 -13.65 -2.51
CA PRO A 12 -3.78 -13.73 -3.46
C PRO A 12 -5.19 -13.67 -2.87
N SER A 13 -5.32 -13.83 -1.55
CA SER A 13 -6.58 -13.80 -0.81
C SER A 13 -7.38 -12.52 -1.08
N ARG A 14 -8.59 -12.68 -1.64
CA ARG A 14 -9.55 -11.58 -1.84
C ARG A 14 -9.86 -10.84 -0.53
N ARG A 15 -9.96 -11.57 0.59
CA ARG A 15 -10.22 -11.00 1.92
C ARG A 15 -9.06 -10.12 2.38
N ARG A 16 -7.80 -10.57 2.25
CA ARG A 16 -6.62 -9.76 2.60
C ARG A 16 -6.51 -8.51 1.73
N LYS A 17 -6.74 -8.63 0.43
CA LYS A 17 -6.75 -7.48 -0.50
C LYS A 17 -7.81 -6.45 -0.14
N LEU A 18 -9.04 -6.89 0.17
CA LEU A 18 -10.10 -5.99 0.61
C LEU A 18 -9.75 -5.31 1.94
N LYS A 19 -9.24 -6.06 2.92
CA LYS A 19 -8.82 -5.53 4.22
C LYS A 19 -7.73 -4.46 4.05
N ALA A 20 -6.72 -4.70 3.23
CA ALA A 20 -5.67 -3.73 2.94
C ALA A 20 -6.24 -2.42 2.36
N TRP A 21 -7.17 -2.52 1.40
CA TRP A 21 -7.85 -1.34 0.85
C TRP A 21 -8.66 -0.57 1.87
N VAL A 22 -9.40 -1.28 2.71
CA VAL A 22 -10.19 -0.69 3.79
C VAL A 22 -9.28 0.03 4.79
N LEU A 23 -8.16 -0.57 5.18
CA LEU A 23 -7.19 0.05 6.09
C LEU A 23 -6.55 1.30 5.49
N LEU A 24 -6.07 1.22 4.24
CA LEU A 24 -5.50 2.37 3.53
C LEU A 24 -6.47 3.56 3.50
N ARG A 25 -7.76 3.31 3.25
CA ARG A 25 -8.78 4.36 3.16
C ARG A 25 -9.22 4.88 4.52
N LEU A 26 -9.64 3.99 5.43
CA LEU A 26 -10.29 4.39 6.68
C LEU A 26 -9.29 4.82 7.75
N ARG A 27 -8.11 4.22 7.77
CA ARG A 27 -7.10 4.47 8.82
C ARG A 27 -6.02 5.43 8.38
N TYR A 28 -5.61 5.36 7.11
CA TYR A 28 -4.49 6.13 6.58
C TYR A 28 -4.91 7.23 5.60
N GLY A 29 -6.21 7.45 5.39
CA GLY A 29 -6.73 8.58 4.62
C GLY A 29 -6.48 8.52 3.11
N PHE A 30 -5.97 7.40 2.58
CA PHE A 30 -5.73 7.26 1.15
C PHE A 30 -7.05 7.13 0.39
N GLN A 31 -7.25 8.02 -0.58
CA GLN A 31 -8.31 7.86 -1.57
C GLN A 31 -7.86 6.86 -2.63
N ALA A 32 -7.81 5.59 -2.24
CA ALA A 32 -7.47 4.53 -3.16
C ALA A 32 -8.71 3.73 -3.53
N ALA A 33 -8.95 3.60 -4.83
CA ALA A 33 -10.05 2.83 -5.38
C ALA A 33 -9.57 1.46 -5.86
N ARG A 34 -10.49 0.49 -5.82
CA ARG A 34 -10.27 -0.79 -6.50
C ARG A 34 -10.18 -0.52 -8.01
N GLY A 35 -9.01 -0.74 -8.60
CA GLY A 35 -8.73 -0.44 -10.01
C GLY A 35 -7.59 0.56 -10.26
N ASP A 36 -7.03 1.17 -9.20
CA ASP A 36 -5.87 2.06 -9.29
C ASP A 36 -4.54 1.31 -9.51
N GLU A 37 -4.53 0.30 -10.38
CA GLU A 37 -3.33 -0.44 -10.73
C GLU A 37 -2.29 0.46 -11.42
N GLY A 38 -1.04 0.40 -10.96
CA GLY A 38 0.06 1.20 -11.48
C GLY A 38 0.06 2.66 -11.03
N ARG A 39 -0.99 3.12 -10.33
CA ARG A 39 -1.08 4.50 -9.86
C ARG A 39 -0.24 4.75 -8.63
N LEU A 40 0.28 5.97 -8.55
CA LEU A 40 0.91 6.52 -7.36
C LEU A 40 -0.18 7.13 -6.48
N LEU A 41 -0.33 6.58 -5.28
CA LEU A 41 -1.14 7.14 -4.22
C LEU A 41 -0.27 8.11 -3.42
N VAL A 42 -0.73 9.34 -3.24
CA VAL A 42 -0.02 10.38 -2.48
C VAL A 42 -0.93 10.90 -1.38
N TRP A 43 -0.43 10.93 -0.14
CA TRP A 43 -1.10 11.53 1.00
C TRP A 43 -0.08 12.18 1.92
N GLY A 44 -0.10 13.52 1.99
CA GLY A 44 0.97 14.29 2.63
C GLY A 44 2.32 13.97 1.96
N GLU A 45 3.30 13.57 2.77
CA GLU A 45 4.63 13.15 2.31
C GLU A 45 4.70 11.66 1.90
N ILE A 46 3.63 10.91 2.13
CA ILE A 46 3.59 9.48 1.86
C ILE A 46 3.27 9.26 0.38
N ARG A 47 4.11 8.46 -0.27
CA ARG A 47 3.99 8.06 -1.66
C ARG A 47 4.03 6.54 -1.76
N LEU A 48 2.96 5.95 -2.28
CA LEU A 48 2.78 4.49 -2.43
C LEU A 48 2.40 4.15 -3.86
N ARG A 49 3.17 3.28 -4.52
CA ARG A 49 2.77 2.70 -5.80
C ARG A 49 2.02 1.41 -5.58
N VAL A 50 0.89 1.28 -6.28
CA VAL A 50 0.03 0.11 -6.22
C VAL A 50 0.28 -0.76 -7.45
N ARG A 51 0.48 -2.06 -7.25
CA ARG A 51 0.36 -3.06 -8.31
C ARG A 51 -0.70 -4.08 -7.92
N GLN A 52 -1.75 -4.18 -8.72
CA GLN A 52 -2.76 -5.22 -8.58
C GLN A 52 -2.49 -6.32 -9.59
N GLY A 53 -2.78 -7.56 -9.20
CA GLY A 53 -2.66 -8.72 -10.06
C GLY A 53 -3.19 -9.93 -9.30
N ARG A 54 -2.45 -11.05 -9.34
CA ARG A 54 -2.74 -12.17 -8.42
C ARG A 54 -2.70 -11.70 -6.96
N ALA A 55 -1.72 -10.86 -6.60
CA ALA A 55 -1.57 -10.21 -5.29
C ALA A 55 -1.81 -8.69 -5.39
N LEU A 56 -2.03 -8.05 -4.24
CA LEU A 56 -1.91 -6.59 -4.11
C LEU A 56 -0.49 -6.31 -3.58
N VAL A 57 0.26 -5.47 -4.29
CA VAL A 57 1.61 -5.07 -3.92
C VAL A 57 1.63 -3.56 -3.74
N LEU A 58 2.14 -3.12 -2.58
CA LEU A 58 2.34 -1.71 -2.28
C LEU A 58 3.84 -1.46 -2.16
N VAL A 59 4.34 -0.42 -2.83
CA VAL A 59 5.75 -0.04 -2.82
C VAL A 59 5.84 1.40 -2.32
N SER A 60 6.53 1.64 -1.22
CA SER A 60 6.84 2.98 -0.76
C SER A 60 8.06 3.52 -1.50
N ASP A 61 8.13 4.85 -1.65
CA ASP A 61 9.33 5.55 -2.10
C ASP A 61 9.78 6.66 -1.10
N SER A 62 9.38 6.50 0.17
CA SER A 62 9.59 7.46 1.26
C SER A 62 9.63 6.75 2.62
N ASP A 63 10.39 7.29 3.58
CA ASP A 63 10.47 6.76 4.95
C ASP A 63 9.09 6.74 5.64
N ALA A 64 8.29 7.78 5.43
CA ALA A 64 6.92 7.84 5.95
C ALA A 64 6.04 6.72 5.34
N GLY A 65 6.28 6.36 4.07
CA GLY A 65 5.68 5.19 3.43
C GLY A 65 6.13 3.87 4.04
N ASP A 66 7.41 3.72 4.38
CA ASP A 66 7.94 2.53 5.05
C ASP A 66 7.29 2.31 6.41
N VAL A 67 7.15 3.36 7.23
CA VAL A 67 6.47 3.31 8.52
C VAL A 67 5.01 2.86 8.35
N LEU A 68 4.30 3.44 7.39
CA LEU A 68 2.93 3.06 7.09
C LEU A 68 2.82 1.60 6.66
N LEU A 69 3.68 1.15 5.74
CA LEU A 69 3.61 -0.23 5.23
C LEU A 69 3.93 -1.26 6.32
N ARG A 70 4.82 -0.96 7.27
CA ARG A 70 5.06 -1.81 8.46
C ARG A 70 3.83 -1.88 9.36
N GLY A 71 3.18 -0.74 9.63
CA GLY A 71 1.93 -0.70 10.38
C GLY A 71 0.82 -1.53 9.71
N LEU A 72 0.64 -1.34 8.40
CA LEU A 72 -0.32 -2.10 7.61
C LEU A 72 -0.02 -3.61 7.61
N CYS A 73 1.25 -4.01 7.58
CA CYS A 73 1.65 -5.42 7.65
C CYS A 73 1.24 -6.07 8.98
N GLY A 74 1.45 -5.39 10.11
CA GLY A 74 1.04 -5.90 11.43
C GLY A 74 -0.47 -6.03 11.61
N GLU A 75 -1.25 -5.26 10.86
CA GLU A 75 -2.71 -5.32 10.91
C GLU A 75 -3.33 -6.40 10.03
N LEU A 76 -2.63 -6.88 8.99
CA LEU A 76 -3.20 -7.74 7.93
C LEU A 76 -3.29 -9.22 8.29
#